data_AF-A0A831M550-F1
#
_entry.id   AF-A0A831M550-F1
#
_cell.length_a   1.000
_cell.length_b   1.000
_cell.length_c   1.000
_cell.angle_alpha   90.00
_cell.angle_beta   90.00
_cell.angle_gamma   90.00
#
_symmetry.space_group_name_H-M   'P 1'
#
loop_
_entity.id
_entity.type
_entity.pdbx_description
1 polymer ?
#
loop_
_entity_poly.entity_id
_entity_poly.type
_entity_poly.pdbx_seq_one_letter_code
_entity_poly.pdbx_strand_id
1 'polypeptide(L)'
;MNAADKKRLLREMLFARRFEERCYEAYVERKIGGFLHLYPGQEACCIGVMEAARPGHDYVITGYRDHVHAIKCGSDPKEVMAELYGKETGSSKGRGGSMHIFDVKHRFMGGYALVGGPFPLAAGMAKAIKMKGGDEIAICFLGDAANNQGTFHETMNMAAVWKLPVLFVCENNL
;
A
#
# COMPACT_ATOMS: atom_id res chain seq x y z
N MET A 1 18.77 2.55 15.93
CA MET A 1 19.00 2.85 14.50
C MET A 1 20.33 3.57 14.33
N ASN A 2 21.27 2.94 13.62
CA ASN A 2 22.61 3.48 13.41
C ASN A 2 22.62 4.50 12.24
N ALA A 3 23.77 5.10 11.94
CA ALA A 3 23.89 6.09 10.86
C ALA A 3 23.68 5.49 9.46
N ALA A 4 24.01 4.21 9.24
CA ALA A 4 23.81 3.53 7.97
C ALA A 4 22.31 3.30 7.70
N ASP A 5 21.56 2.87 8.72
CA ASP A 5 20.10 2.69 8.65
C ASP A 5 19.41 4.01 8.27
N LYS A 6 19.77 5.12 8.94
CA LYS A 6 19.22 6.45 8.63
C LYS A 6 19.47 6.87 7.19
N LYS A 7 20.69 6.61 6.68
CA LYS A 7 21.05 6.91 5.28
C LYS A 7 20.27 6.03 4.30
N ARG A 8 20.03 4.75 4.62
CA ARG A 8 19.20 3.85 3.80
C ARG A 8 17.76 4.34 3.73
N LEU A 9 17.12 4.61 4.88
CA LEU A 9 15.74 5.10 4.92
C LEU A 9 15.57 6.43 4.19
N LEU A 10 16.52 7.36 4.33
CA LEU A 10 16.51 8.60 3.57
C LEU A 10 16.59 8.34 2.06
N ARG A 11 17.44 7.41 1.62
CA ARG A 11 17.53 7.04 0.19
C ARG A 11 16.24 6.42 -0.31
N GLU A 12 15.59 5.57 0.48
CA GLU A 12 14.29 4.98 0.13
C GLU A 12 13.20 6.06 0.00
N MET A 13 13.13 7.00 0.94
CA MET A 13 12.17 8.13 0.88
C MET A 13 12.45 9.04 -0.32
N LEU A 14 13.72 9.34 -0.62
CA LEU A 14 14.08 10.11 -1.80
C LEU A 14 13.76 9.36 -3.10
N PHE A 15 13.97 8.04 -3.13
CA PHE A 15 13.58 7.24 -4.28
C PHE A 15 12.06 7.28 -4.50
N ALA A 16 11.26 7.07 -3.45
CA ALA A 16 9.81 7.17 -3.50
C ALA A 16 9.38 8.55 -4.02
N ARG A 17 9.92 9.64 -3.48
CA ARG A 17 9.67 11.00 -3.95
C ARG A 17 9.94 11.16 -5.45
N ARG A 18 11.10 10.71 -5.93
CA ARG A 18 11.49 10.82 -7.35
C ARG A 18 10.64 9.95 -8.27
N PHE A 19 10.25 8.77 -7.81
CA PHE A 19 9.35 7.89 -8.54
C PHE A 19 8.00 8.58 -8.77
N GLU A 20 7.40 9.12 -7.71
CA GLU A 20 6.13 9.83 -7.73
C GLU A 20 6.19 11.11 -8.58
N GLU A 21 7.26 11.90 -8.48
CA GLU A 21 7.49 13.07 -9.35
C GLU A 21 7.55 12.67 -10.82
N ARG A 22 8.21 11.55 -11.15
CA ARG A 22 8.25 11.06 -12.53
C ARG A 22 6.89 10.56 -13.01
N CYS A 23 6.09 9.94 -12.13
CA CYS A 23 4.70 9.59 -12.44
C CYS A 23 3.88 10.86 -12.77
N TYR A 24 4.04 11.93 -11.98
CA TYR A 24 3.40 13.21 -12.25
C TYR A 24 3.77 13.78 -13.62
N GLU A 25 5.07 13.84 -13.94
CA GLU A 25 5.54 14.30 -15.26
C GLU A 25 4.93 13.47 -16.40
N ALA A 26 4.96 12.14 -16.28
CA ALA A 26 4.40 11.24 -17.27
C ALA A 26 2.87 11.40 -17.46
N TYR A 27 2.15 11.72 -16.39
CA TYR A 27 0.73 12.02 -16.45
C TYR A 27 0.44 13.36 -17.13
N VAL A 28 1.24 14.39 -16.84
CA VAL A 28 1.19 15.68 -17.57
C VAL A 28 1.49 15.49 -19.06
N GLU A 29 2.44 14.61 -19.40
CA GLU A 29 2.75 14.19 -20.77
C GLU A 29 1.64 13.31 -21.41
N ARG A 30 0.54 13.03 -20.69
CA ARG A 30 -0.57 12.15 -21.11
C ARG A 30 -0.16 10.71 -21.43
N LYS A 31 0.93 10.23 -20.84
CA LYS A 31 1.41 8.85 -21.00
C LYS A 31 0.80 7.88 -20.00
N ILE A 32 0.34 8.39 -18.86
CA ILE A 32 -0.45 7.65 -17.87
C ILE A 32 -1.93 8.02 -18.07
N GLY A 33 -2.78 7.00 -18.24
CA GLY A 33 -4.22 7.18 -18.39
C GLY A 33 -4.97 7.07 -17.06
N GLY A 34 -6.22 7.53 -17.02
CA GLY A 34 -7.07 7.47 -15.83
C GLY A 34 -6.75 8.55 -14.80
N PHE A 35 -7.01 8.30 -13.52
CA PHE A 35 -6.68 9.23 -12.43
C PHE A 35 -5.38 8.81 -11.75
N LEU A 36 -4.45 9.73 -11.63
CA LEU A 36 -3.17 9.54 -10.95
C LEU A 36 -3.27 9.98 -9.48
N HIS A 37 -2.96 9.06 -8.56
CA HIS A 37 -3.00 9.32 -7.12
C HIS A 37 -1.62 9.13 -6.52
N LEU A 38 -0.97 10.24 -6.21
CA LEU A 38 0.43 10.24 -5.79
C LEU A 38 0.59 10.17 -4.28
N TYR A 39 1.78 9.83 -3.80
CA TYR A 39 2.13 9.74 -2.38
C TYR A 39 3.20 10.76 -1.85
N PRO A 40 3.42 11.94 -2.47
CA PRO A 40 4.38 12.91 -1.95
C PRO A 40 3.94 13.45 -0.59
N GLY A 41 4.86 13.42 0.37
CA GLY A 41 4.67 13.97 1.72
C GLY A 41 4.38 12.89 2.77
N GLN A 42 4.10 11.66 2.32
CA GLN A 42 3.72 10.55 3.17
C GLN A 42 4.77 9.42 3.16
N GLU A 43 5.91 9.58 2.48
CA GLU A 43 6.91 8.52 2.31
C GLU A 43 7.38 7.92 3.64
N ALA A 44 7.53 8.78 4.64
CA ALA A 44 7.93 8.37 5.98
C ALA A 44 6.90 7.46 6.67
N CYS A 45 5.60 7.62 6.36
CA CYS A 45 4.52 6.79 6.92
C CYS A 45 4.66 5.34 6.45
N CYS A 46 4.63 5.11 5.13
CA CYS A 46 4.83 3.79 4.56
C CYS A 46 6.19 3.20 4.95
N ILE A 47 7.29 3.91 4.70
CA ILE A 47 8.65 3.37 4.91
C ILE A 47 8.91 3.08 6.38
N GLY A 48 8.45 3.96 7.29
CA GLY A 48 8.64 3.80 8.72
C GLY A 48 7.89 2.59 9.29
N VAL A 49 6.61 2.41 8.92
CA VAL A 49 5.84 1.22 9.35
C VAL A 49 6.46 -0.05 8.76
N MET A 50 6.80 -0.02 7.46
CA MET A 50 7.32 -1.19 6.75
C MET A 50 8.74 -1.58 7.18
N GLU A 51 9.48 -0.70 7.86
CA GLU A 51 10.77 -1.02 8.48
C GLU A 51 10.62 -1.95 9.69
N ALA A 52 9.48 -1.89 10.38
CA ALA A 52 9.14 -2.80 11.49
C ALA A 52 8.35 -4.04 11.04
N ALA A 53 7.83 -4.04 9.80
CA ALA A 53 7.11 -5.15 9.20
C ALA A 53 8.08 -6.21 8.64
N ARG A 54 7.53 -7.35 8.18
CA ARG A 54 8.26 -8.38 7.43
C ARG A 54 7.76 -8.42 5.97
N PRO A 55 8.28 -7.57 5.06
CA PRO A 55 7.90 -7.60 3.64
C PRO A 55 8.01 -9.01 3.02
N GLY A 56 7.02 -9.38 2.20
CA GLY A 56 6.93 -10.72 1.60
C GLY A 56 6.40 -11.82 2.54
N HIS A 57 6.30 -11.55 3.84
CA HIS A 57 5.71 -12.44 4.83
C HIS A 57 4.39 -11.89 5.37
N ASP A 58 4.41 -10.67 5.93
CA ASP A 58 3.20 -9.97 6.34
C ASP A 58 2.43 -9.48 5.11
N TYR A 59 1.09 -9.50 5.20
CA TYR A 59 0.23 -9.00 4.13
C TYR A 59 0.08 -7.49 4.24
N VAL A 60 0.13 -6.80 3.11
CA VAL A 60 -0.06 -5.34 3.06
C VAL A 60 -1.18 -5.00 2.09
N ILE A 61 -2.10 -4.13 2.51
CA ILE A 61 -3.20 -3.62 1.70
C ILE A 61 -3.35 -2.13 1.97
N THR A 62 -3.77 -1.37 0.96
CA THR A 62 -3.89 0.09 1.11
C THR A 62 -5.03 0.67 0.26
N GLY A 63 -5.27 1.97 0.42
CA GLY A 63 -6.10 2.75 -0.49
C GLY A 63 -5.43 3.00 -1.85
N TYR A 64 -5.91 3.99 -2.58
CA TYR A 64 -5.49 4.26 -3.96
C TYR A 64 -4.14 4.98 -4.11
N ARG A 65 -3.41 5.29 -3.03
CA ARG A 65 -2.05 5.87 -3.06
C ARG A 65 -1.01 4.77 -2.81
N ASP A 66 -0.95 3.82 -3.73
CA ASP A 66 -0.42 2.48 -3.49
C ASP A 66 0.97 2.22 -4.09
N HIS A 67 1.53 3.11 -4.92
CA HIS A 67 2.76 2.81 -5.68
C HIS A 67 3.96 2.59 -4.76
N VAL A 68 4.17 3.50 -3.81
CA VAL A 68 5.26 3.41 -2.81
C VAL A 68 5.09 2.17 -1.92
N HIS A 69 3.85 1.82 -1.57
CA HIS A 69 3.56 0.63 -0.78
C HIS A 69 3.94 -0.65 -1.53
N ALA A 70 3.55 -0.77 -2.80
CA ALA A 70 3.90 -1.91 -3.64
C ALA A 70 5.43 -2.07 -3.77
N ILE A 71 6.13 -0.97 -4.05
CA ILE A 71 7.60 -0.94 -4.18
C ILE A 71 8.26 -1.34 -2.85
N LYS A 72 7.80 -0.79 -1.73
CA LYS A 72 8.36 -1.10 -0.40
C LYS A 72 8.10 -2.56 0.01
N CYS A 73 7.02 -3.17 -0.48
CA CYS A 73 6.78 -4.62 -0.31
C CYS A 73 7.71 -5.50 -1.16
N GLY A 74 8.34 -4.94 -2.20
CA GLY A 74 9.31 -5.65 -3.06
C GLY A 74 8.96 -5.70 -4.54
N SER A 75 7.85 -5.08 -4.95
CA SER A 75 7.47 -5.00 -6.38
C SER A 75 8.55 -4.26 -7.17
N ASP A 76 8.87 -4.72 -8.39
CA ASP A 76 9.85 -4.02 -9.25
C ASP A 76 9.28 -2.64 -9.64
N PRO A 77 9.97 -1.52 -9.34
CA PRO A 77 9.51 -0.19 -9.76
C PRO A 77 9.25 -0.07 -11.27
N LYS A 78 9.94 -0.85 -12.11
CA LYS A 78 9.70 -0.89 -13.56
C LYS A 78 8.36 -1.52 -13.90
N GLU A 79 7.96 -2.56 -13.18
CA GLU A 79 6.68 -3.23 -13.32
C GLU A 79 5.54 -2.33 -12.84
N VAL A 80 5.72 -1.66 -11.69
CA VAL A 80 4.77 -0.64 -11.20
C VAL A 80 4.63 0.49 -12.21
N MET A 81 5.73 1.04 -12.73
CA MET A 81 5.68 2.07 -13.76
C MET A 81 5.04 1.57 -15.07
N ALA A 82 5.28 0.32 -15.47
CA ALA A 82 4.64 -0.28 -16.63
C ALA A 82 3.12 -0.39 -16.45
N GLU A 83 2.65 -0.73 -15.24
CA GLU A 83 1.24 -0.75 -14.89
C GLU A 83 0.59 0.63 -15.03
N LEU A 84 1.26 1.69 -14.53
CA LEU A 84 0.80 3.08 -14.68
C LEU A 84 0.67 3.50 -16.15
N TYR A 85 1.58 3.02 -17.01
CA TYR A 85 1.56 3.27 -18.45
C TYR A 85 0.58 2.36 -19.22
N GLY A 86 -0.17 1.49 -18.54
CA GLY A 86 -1.11 0.56 -19.18
C GLY A 86 -0.44 -0.52 -20.03
N LYS A 87 0.80 -0.90 -19.70
CA LYS A 87 1.56 -1.90 -20.45
C LYS A 87 1.29 -3.32 -19.94
N GLU A 88 1.38 -4.30 -20.84
CA GLU A 88 1.20 -5.72 -20.51
C GLU A 88 2.22 -6.25 -19.49
N THR A 89 3.40 -5.63 -19.41
CA THR A 89 4.44 -5.94 -18.42
C THR A 89 4.20 -5.28 -17.05
N GLY A 90 3.03 -4.68 -16.83
CA GLY A 90 2.62 -4.18 -15.52
C GLY A 90 2.14 -5.30 -14.59
N SER A 91 2.10 -5.03 -13.29
CA SER A 91 1.75 -6.00 -12.24
C SER A 91 0.37 -6.65 -12.44
N SER A 92 -0.55 -5.92 -13.06
CA SER A 92 -1.91 -6.32 -13.40
C SER A 92 -2.14 -6.28 -14.92
N LYS A 93 -1.07 -6.40 -15.71
CA LYS A 93 -1.06 -6.33 -17.18
C LYS A 93 -1.61 -5.02 -17.74
N GLY A 94 -1.40 -3.91 -17.03
CA GLY A 94 -1.82 -2.57 -17.44
C GLY A 94 -3.32 -2.29 -17.23
N ARG A 95 -4.03 -3.14 -16.50
CA ARG A 95 -5.48 -3.04 -16.28
C ARG A 95 -5.85 -2.38 -14.96
N GLY A 96 -4.95 -2.40 -13.99
CA GLY A 96 -5.16 -1.79 -12.67
C GLY A 96 -4.86 -0.28 -12.68
N GLY A 97 -3.86 0.14 -13.46
CA GLY A 97 -3.46 1.54 -13.53
C GLY A 97 -3.03 2.09 -12.16
N SER A 98 -3.25 3.39 -11.93
CA SER A 98 -2.72 4.10 -10.75
C SER A 98 -3.37 3.77 -9.40
N MET A 99 -4.48 3.04 -9.34
CA MET A 99 -5.20 2.82 -8.07
C MET A 99 -5.32 1.36 -7.67
N HIS A 100 -4.80 0.44 -8.49
CA HIS A 100 -4.98 -1.00 -8.34
C HIS A 100 -3.69 -1.76 -8.65
N ILE A 101 -2.56 -1.23 -8.18
CA ILE A 101 -1.31 -2.00 -8.16
C ILE A 101 -1.54 -3.20 -7.25
N PHE A 102 -1.13 -4.39 -7.65
CA PHE A 102 -1.38 -5.64 -6.92
C PHE A 102 -0.23 -6.61 -7.17
N ASP A 103 0.31 -7.22 -6.11
CA ASP A 103 1.43 -8.16 -6.22
C ASP A 103 1.31 -9.28 -5.19
N VAL A 104 0.78 -10.42 -5.64
CA VAL A 104 0.62 -11.63 -4.81
C VAL A 104 1.96 -12.17 -4.33
N LYS A 105 3.00 -12.10 -5.16
CA LYS A 105 4.31 -12.69 -4.86
C LYS A 105 4.94 -12.01 -3.65
N HIS A 106 4.78 -10.69 -3.55
CA HIS A 106 5.30 -9.90 -2.44
C HIS A 106 4.26 -9.66 -1.33
N ARG A 107 3.10 -10.36 -1.39
CA ARG A 107 1.97 -10.22 -0.45
C ARG A 107 1.45 -8.77 -0.34
N PHE A 108 1.59 -8.00 -1.41
CA PHE A 108 0.94 -6.72 -1.57
C PHE A 108 -0.45 -6.94 -2.19
N MET A 109 -1.45 -6.93 -1.33
CA MET A 109 -2.84 -7.27 -1.61
C MET A 109 -3.64 -6.08 -2.13
N GLY A 110 -2.95 -5.07 -2.65
CA GLY A 110 -3.52 -4.11 -3.57
C GLY A 110 -3.79 -2.72 -3.02
N GLY A 111 -3.85 -1.76 -3.94
CA GLY A 111 -4.58 -0.52 -3.76
C GLY A 111 -6.05 -0.63 -4.20
N TYR A 112 -6.91 0.11 -3.50
CA TYR A 112 -8.34 0.14 -3.78
C TYR A 112 -8.84 1.58 -3.92
N ALA A 113 -9.51 1.84 -5.04
CA ALA A 113 -10.18 3.11 -5.32
C ALA A 113 -11.40 3.36 -4.41
N LEU A 114 -12.07 2.29 -3.96
CA LEU A 114 -13.23 2.42 -3.07
C LEU A 114 -12.77 2.76 -1.64
N VAL A 115 -13.04 4.00 -1.22
CA VAL A 115 -12.74 4.48 0.13
C VAL A 115 -13.44 3.60 1.16
N GLY A 116 -12.68 3.12 2.15
CA GLY A 116 -13.18 2.20 3.18
C GLY A 116 -13.28 0.73 2.77
N GLY A 117 -13.00 0.39 1.50
CA GLY A 117 -12.95 -0.99 1.02
C GLY A 117 -11.84 -1.87 1.64
N PRO A 118 -10.61 -1.36 1.85
CA PRO A 118 -9.53 -2.15 2.44
C PRO A 118 -9.77 -2.66 3.87
N PHE A 119 -10.58 -1.97 4.67
CA PHE A 119 -10.79 -2.34 6.08
C PHE A 119 -11.30 -3.78 6.25
N PRO A 120 -12.47 -4.17 5.71
CA PRO A 120 -12.99 -5.53 5.88
C PRO A 120 -12.10 -6.58 5.19
N LEU A 121 -11.43 -6.22 4.10
CA LEU A 121 -10.50 -7.13 3.41
C LEU A 121 -9.29 -7.46 4.29
N ALA A 122 -8.71 -6.46 4.97
CA ALA A 122 -7.62 -6.65 5.91
C ALA A 122 -8.03 -7.55 7.09
N ALA A 123 -9.22 -7.31 7.66
CA ALA A 123 -9.75 -8.18 8.72
C ALA A 123 -10.02 -9.61 8.22
N GLY A 124 -10.51 -9.77 6.99
CA GLY A 124 -10.67 -11.08 6.36
C GLY A 124 -9.34 -11.85 6.24
N MET A 125 -8.28 -11.18 5.79
CA MET A 125 -6.93 -11.75 5.73
C MET A 125 -6.41 -12.13 7.12
N ALA A 126 -6.53 -11.23 8.10
CA ALA A 126 -6.12 -11.50 9.47
C ALA A 126 -6.89 -12.66 10.11
N LYS A 127 -8.19 -12.79 9.81
CA LYS A 127 -8.99 -13.94 10.24
C LYS A 127 -8.49 -15.23 9.61
N ALA A 128 -8.16 -15.23 8.32
CA ALA A 128 -7.59 -16.39 7.64
C ALA A 128 -6.24 -16.80 8.24
N ILE A 129 -5.35 -15.85 8.55
CA ILE A 129 -4.06 -16.09 9.22
C ILE A 129 -4.31 -16.78 10.57
N LYS A 130 -5.21 -16.22 11.38
CA LYS A 130 -5.55 -16.77 12.70
C LYS A 130 -6.12 -18.19 12.61
N MET A 131 -7.01 -18.45 11.65
CA MET A 131 -7.59 -19.79 11.45
C MET A 131 -6.55 -20.82 11.03
N LYS A 132 -5.50 -20.40 10.33
CA LYS A 132 -4.39 -21.26 9.90
C LYS A 132 -3.30 -21.40 10.98
N GLY A 133 -3.39 -20.67 12.09
CA GLY A 133 -2.34 -20.64 13.12
C GLY A 133 -1.05 -19.99 12.63
N GLY A 134 -1.12 -19.09 11.65
CA GLY A 134 0.03 -18.37 11.11
C GLY A 134 0.53 -17.29 12.07
N ASP A 135 1.79 -16.90 11.90
CA ASP A 135 2.45 -15.86 12.68
C ASP A 135 2.48 -14.51 11.94
N GLU A 136 1.91 -14.43 10.73
CA GLU A 136 1.79 -13.22 9.93
C GLU A 136 0.84 -12.19 10.55
N ILE A 137 0.89 -10.96 10.05
CA ILE A 137 -0.16 -9.97 10.26
C ILE A 137 -0.68 -9.42 8.93
N ALA A 138 -1.86 -8.82 8.95
CA ALA A 138 -2.34 -7.95 7.87
C ALA A 138 -2.13 -6.48 8.24
N ILE A 139 -1.44 -5.72 7.41
CA ILE A 139 -1.20 -4.29 7.58
C ILE A 139 -2.05 -3.53 6.57
N CYS A 140 -2.87 -2.60 7.07
CA CYS A 140 -3.86 -1.88 6.29
C CYS A 140 -3.65 -0.37 6.41
N PHE A 141 -3.16 0.27 5.35
CA PHE A 141 -2.92 1.72 5.30
C PHE A 141 -4.11 2.44 4.67
N LEU A 142 -4.67 3.46 5.31
CA LEU A 142 -5.68 4.32 4.71
C LEU A 142 -5.59 5.76 5.20
N GLY A 143 -6.13 6.70 4.42
CA GLY A 143 -6.28 8.09 4.83
C GLY A 143 -7.32 8.29 5.94
N ASP A 144 -7.17 9.37 6.69
CA ASP A 144 -8.06 9.80 7.78
C ASP A 144 -9.55 9.85 7.37
N ALA A 145 -9.85 10.40 6.20
CA ALA A 145 -11.22 10.52 5.71
C ALA A 145 -11.89 9.16 5.46
N ALA A 146 -11.11 8.10 5.24
CA ALA A 146 -11.65 6.75 5.08
C ALA A 146 -12.29 6.24 6.38
N ASN A 147 -11.86 6.73 7.54
CA ASN A 147 -12.40 6.32 8.84
C ASN A 147 -13.86 6.76 9.03
N ASN A 148 -14.36 7.70 8.23
CA ASN A 148 -15.77 8.12 8.24
C ASN A 148 -16.71 7.11 7.55
N GLN A 149 -16.17 6.07 6.91
CA GLN A 149 -16.98 5.02 6.30
C GLN A 149 -17.50 4.06 7.38
N GLY A 150 -18.75 3.58 7.25
CA GLY A 150 -19.32 2.60 8.18
C GLY A 150 -18.48 1.33 8.31
N THR A 151 -17.84 0.92 7.20
CA THR A 151 -16.94 -0.25 7.16
C THR A 151 -15.77 -0.13 8.13
N PHE A 152 -15.31 1.08 8.46
CA PHE A 152 -14.28 1.28 9.47
C PHE A 152 -14.75 0.78 10.84
N HIS A 153 -15.87 1.32 11.34
CA HIS A 153 -16.40 1.00 12.67
C HIS A 153 -16.76 -0.48 12.81
N GLU A 154 -17.42 -1.04 11.79
CA GLU A 154 -17.75 -2.46 11.73
C GLU A 154 -16.49 -3.32 11.78
N THR A 155 -15.49 -3.02 10.94
CA THR A 155 -14.24 -3.77 10.88
C THR A 155 -13.48 -3.71 12.20
N MET A 156 -13.34 -2.53 12.81
CA MET A 156 -12.61 -2.36 14.07
C MET A 156 -13.25 -3.18 15.20
N ASN A 157 -14.59 -3.15 15.28
CA ASN A 157 -15.32 -3.95 16.25
C ASN A 157 -15.07 -5.45 16.06
N MET A 158 -15.20 -5.94 14.82
CA MET A 158 -14.98 -7.36 14.52
C MET A 158 -13.52 -7.79 14.74
N ALA A 159 -12.56 -6.94 14.39
CA ALA A 159 -11.14 -7.21 14.60
C ALA A 159 -10.80 -7.35 16.09
N ALA A 160 -11.39 -6.48 16.94
CA ALA A 160 -11.21 -6.52 18.39
C ALA A 160 -11.87 -7.75 19.01
N VAL A 161 -13.14 -8.01 18.72
CA VAL A 161 -13.88 -9.17 19.26
C VAL A 161 -13.21 -10.48 18.90
N TRP A 162 -12.77 -10.61 17.65
CA TRP A 162 -12.09 -11.81 17.19
C TRP A 162 -10.59 -11.83 17.51
N LYS A 163 -10.03 -10.78 18.13
CA LYS A 163 -8.59 -10.65 18.43
C LYS A 163 -7.73 -11.00 17.21
N LEU A 164 -7.97 -10.29 16.10
CA LEU A 164 -7.32 -10.56 14.83
C LEU A 164 -5.90 -9.98 14.76
N PRO A 165 -4.96 -10.65 14.08
CA PRO A 165 -3.61 -10.14 13.82
C PRO A 165 -3.63 -9.10 12.68
N VAL A 166 -4.16 -7.91 12.95
CA VAL A 166 -4.27 -6.81 11.97
C VAL A 166 -3.75 -5.51 12.56
N LEU A 167 -2.97 -4.77 11.78
CA LEU A 167 -2.50 -3.42 12.06
C LEU A 167 -3.17 -2.45 11.10
N PHE A 168 -3.98 -1.53 11.62
CA PHE A 168 -4.55 -0.44 10.84
C PHE A 168 -3.70 0.83 11.03
N VAL A 169 -3.25 1.40 9.92
CA VAL A 169 -2.41 2.60 9.88
C VAL A 169 -3.21 3.72 9.25
N CYS A 170 -3.55 4.72 10.06
CA CYS A 170 -4.24 5.92 9.62
C CYS A 170 -3.22 6.98 9.18
N GLU A 171 -3.26 7.36 7.92
CA GLU A 171 -2.43 8.38 7.30
C GLU A 171 -3.17 9.72 7.32
N ASN A 172 -3.11 10.40 8.46
CA ASN A 172 -3.73 11.71 8.62
C ASN A 172 -2.83 12.79 8.02
N ASN A 173 -3.25 13.35 6.89
CA ASN A 173 -2.46 14.25 6.04
C ASN A 173 -3.08 15.65 5.89
N LEU A 174 -3.86 16.09 6.90
CA LEU A 174 -4.38 17.45 7.04
C LEU A 174 -3.28 18.52 7.27
#